data_AF-K9UD19-F1
#
_entry.id   AF-K9UD19-F1
#
_cell.length_a   1.000
_cell.length_b   1.000
_cell.length_c   1.000
_cell.angle_alpha   90.00
_cell.angle_beta   90.00
_cell.angle_gamma   90.00
#
_symmetry.space_group_name_H-M   'P 1'
#
loop_
_entity.id
_entity.type
_entity.pdbx_description
1 polymer ?
#
loop_
_entity_poly.entity_id
_entity_poly.type
_entity_poly.pdbx_seq_one_letter_code
_entity_poly.pdbx_strand_id
1 'polypeptide(L)'
;MGIYQHVEKFIGKPIVEYTTDTGIAYPIEIIYRMSVEYDSEHSILDLLAHFTEHPNASRVPGLIIGMWDCEESSQNVVDFLVNASQKLPSLSALFLGDITGDENEISWIEQSDLSPLLTAYPQLEHLQIRGNDGLVLGELKHDRLKTLIVETGGLSVERVREVCQAQLPQLEHLELWLGDDNYGGDTTVEDLAPILSGKLFPNLKYLGLRDSCIADSIATAVAKAPVLQQIKVLDLSLGNLGDVGAAALLASPLIKHLAKLDLNHHYIPEEFRSKFEELGIDVDLSDEQEVDEDDDEEYRYIAVSE
;
A
#
# COMPACT_ATOMS: atom_id res chain seq x y z
N MET A 1 6.30 11.16 -3.23
CA MET A 1 5.18 11.69 -2.42
C MET A 1 4.69 10.54 -1.55
N GLY A 2 5.16 10.48 -0.29
CA GLY A 2 4.97 9.35 0.64
C GLY A 2 3.78 9.55 1.58
N ILE A 3 3.92 9.13 2.84
CA ILE A 3 2.88 9.19 3.88
C ILE A 3 2.65 10.58 4.50
N TYR A 4 3.28 11.64 3.98
CA TYR A 4 3.25 12.98 4.58
C TYR A 4 2.06 13.84 4.14
N GLN A 5 1.18 13.30 3.30
CA GLN A 5 -0.05 13.96 2.87
C GLN A 5 -1.18 12.94 2.75
N HIS A 6 -2.38 13.37 3.11
CA HIS A 6 -3.58 12.59 2.85
C HIS A 6 -3.79 12.42 1.35
N VAL A 7 -4.41 11.30 0.99
CA VAL A 7 -4.89 11.08 -0.37
C VAL A 7 -5.93 12.14 -0.73
N GLU A 8 -5.78 12.81 -1.87
CA GLU A 8 -6.77 13.79 -2.36
C GLU A 8 -7.94 13.12 -3.11
N LYS A 9 -7.68 11.92 -3.63
CA LYS A 9 -8.67 11.09 -4.33
C LYS A 9 -8.53 9.64 -3.93
N PHE A 10 -9.67 8.97 -3.79
CA PHE A 10 -9.73 7.53 -3.58
C PHE A 10 -10.69 6.93 -4.60
N ILE A 11 -10.27 5.84 -5.25
CA ILE A 11 -10.99 5.21 -6.38
C ILE A 11 -11.47 6.20 -7.46
N GLY A 12 -10.65 7.22 -7.74
CA GLY A 12 -10.92 8.26 -8.74
C GLY A 12 -11.93 9.33 -8.32
N LYS A 13 -12.38 9.33 -7.06
CA LYS A 13 -13.36 10.27 -6.51
C LYS A 13 -12.71 11.20 -5.49
N PRO A 14 -13.18 12.46 -5.39
CA PRO A 14 -12.69 13.38 -4.36
C PRO A 14 -13.08 12.89 -2.97
N ILE A 15 -12.24 13.23 -2.00
CA ILE A 15 -12.44 12.88 -0.59
C ILE A 15 -12.96 14.11 0.17
N VAL A 16 -13.80 13.87 1.18
CA VAL A 16 -14.20 14.86 2.17
C VAL A 16 -14.10 14.27 3.57
N GLU A 17 -13.76 15.10 4.55
CA GLU A 17 -13.90 14.73 5.95
C GLU A 17 -15.38 14.62 6.32
N TYR A 18 -15.72 13.52 6.97
CA TYR A 18 -17.05 13.26 7.47
C TYR A 18 -17.24 13.93 8.83
N THR A 19 -18.38 14.59 8.99
CA THR A 19 -18.81 15.14 10.28
C THR A 19 -20.27 14.75 10.53
N THR A 20 -20.65 14.67 11.80
CA THR A 20 -22.05 14.40 12.20
C THR A 20 -23.00 15.51 11.73
N ASP A 21 -22.51 16.75 11.62
CA ASP A 21 -23.27 17.90 11.13
C ASP A 21 -23.60 17.82 9.63
N THR A 22 -22.64 17.39 8.80
CA THR A 22 -22.82 17.32 7.34
C THR A 22 -23.43 15.99 6.88
N GLY A 23 -23.18 14.91 7.60
CA GLY A 23 -23.66 13.57 7.25
C GLY A 23 -23.22 13.11 5.85
N ILE A 24 -24.08 12.37 5.16
CA ILE A 24 -23.78 11.81 3.82
C ILE A 24 -24.61 12.53 2.76
N ALA A 25 -24.11 13.69 2.31
CA ALA A 25 -24.76 14.53 1.32
C ALA A 25 -24.70 13.93 -0.11
N TYR A 26 -23.54 13.41 -0.50
CA TYR A 26 -23.27 12.85 -1.84
C TYR A 26 -22.74 11.43 -1.70
N PRO A 27 -23.61 10.41 -1.59
CA PRO A 27 -23.14 9.06 -1.23
C PRO A 27 -22.30 8.39 -2.30
N ILE A 28 -22.42 8.78 -3.58
CA ILE A 28 -21.79 8.05 -4.69
C ILE A 28 -20.63 8.86 -5.28
N GLU A 29 -20.73 10.17 -5.29
CA GLU A 29 -19.85 11.07 -6.02
C GLU A 29 -18.54 11.36 -5.28
N ILE A 30 -18.55 11.27 -3.94
CA ILE A 30 -17.42 11.56 -3.07
C ILE A 30 -17.17 10.40 -2.10
N ILE A 31 -15.94 10.33 -1.59
CA ILE A 31 -15.53 9.39 -0.54
C ILE A 31 -15.45 10.13 0.78
N TYR A 32 -15.85 9.44 1.84
CA TYR A 32 -15.83 9.97 3.20
C TYR A 32 -14.59 9.42 3.92
N ARG A 33 -13.76 10.33 4.40
CA ARG A 33 -12.71 10.04 5.39
C ARG A 33 -13.25 10.35 6.77
N MET A 34 -12.99 9.46 7.73
CA MET A 34 -13.31 9.67 9.14
C MET A 34 -12.01 9.55 9.92
N SER A 35 -11.70 10.57 10.69
CA SER A 35 -10.53 10.63 11.56
C SER A 35 -10.92 11.33 12.85
N VAL A 36 -10.25 11.02 13.95
CA VAL A 36 -10.39 11.74 15.23
C VAL A 36 -9.05 12.28 15.69
N GLU A 37 -9.07 13.52 16.17
CA GLU A 37 -7.94 14.15 16.87
C GLU A 37 -8.00 13.82 18.37
N TYR A 38 -6.88 13.94 19.08
CA TYR A 38 -6.75 13.63 20.51
C TYR A 38 -7.76 14.32 21.42
N ASP A 39 -8.21 15.54 21.08
CA ASP A 39 -9.16 16.33 21.85
C ASP A 39 -10.59 16.29 21.28
N SER A 40 -10.86 15.37 20.36
CA SER A 40 -12.19 15.22 19.73
C SER A 40 -13.27 14.85 20.74
N GLU A 41 -14.44 15.47 20.63
CA GLU A 41 -15.61 15.13 21.45
C GLU A 41 -16.22 13.77 21.10
N HIS A 42 -15.89 13.23 19.93
CA HIS A 42 -16.39 11.97 19.40
C HIS A 42 -15.25 10.98 19.20
N SER A 43 -15.48 9.72 19.57
CA SER A 43 -14.61 8.62 19.16
C SER A 43 -14.84 8.26 17.70
N ILE A 44 -13.89 7.53 17.08
CA ILE A 44 -14.08 7.01 15.72
C ILE A 44 -15.31 6.09 15.63
N LEU A 45 -15.63 5.39 16.72
CA LEU A 45 -16.79 4.50 16.81
C LEU A 45 -18.11 5.28 16.84
N ASP A 46 -18.13 6.47 17.45
CA ASP A 46 -19.29 7.35 17.42
C ASP A 46 -19.56 7.87 16.00
N LEU A 47 -18.50 8.24 15.27
CA LEU A 47 -18.60 8.65 13.86
C LEU A 47 -19.13 7.50 13.00
N LEU A 48 -18.59 6.30 13.17
CA LEU A 48 -19.02 5.08 12.47
C LEU A 48 -20.47 4.69 12.79
N ALA A 49 -20.88 4.82 14.06
CA ALA A 49 -22.26 4.60 14.48
C ALA A 49 -23.21 5.59 13.80
N HIS A 50 -22.87 6.89 13.81
CA HIS A 50 -23.67 7.90 13.12
C HIS A 50 -23.71 7.66 11.60
N PHE A 51 -22.56 7.34 11.01
CA PHE A 51 -22.41 7.08 9.58
C PHE A 51 -23.32 5.94 9.12
N THR A 52 -23.29 4.81 9.83
CA THR A 52 -24.02 3.61 9.42
C THR A 52 -25.53 3.69 9.65
N GLU A 53 -26.00 4.57 10.54
CA GLU A 53 -27.44 4.86 10.71
C GLU A 53 -27.97 5.88 9.70
N HIS A 54 -27.09 6.56 8.96
CA HIS A 54 -27.51 7.57 7.99
C HIS A 54 -28.25 6.90 6.80
N PRO A 55 -29.40 7.44 6.32
CA PRO A 55 -30.21 6.82 5.26
C PRO A 55 -29.46 6.55 3.93
N ASN A 56 -28.40 7.30 3.67
CA ASN A 56 -27.56 7.17 2.49
C ASN A 56 -26.35 6.23 2.65
N ALA A 57 -26.07 5.71 3.85
CA ALA A 57 -24.88 4.90 4.15
C ALA A 57 -24.75 3.69 3.20
N SER A 58 -25.87 3.03 2.93
CA SER A 58 -25.92 1.84 2.08
C SER A 58 -25.50 2.05 0.63
N ARG A 59 -25.40 3.31 0.18
CA ARG A 59 -25.03 3.69 -1.18
C ARG A 59 -23.55 4.06 -1.31
N VAL A 60 -22.82 4.16 -0.19
CA VAL A 60 -21.44 4.62 -0.19
C VAL A 60 -20.51 3.52 -0.73
N PRO A 61 -19.75 3.80 -1.81
CA PRO A 61 -18.92 2.80 -2.45
C PRO A 61 -17.52 2.68 -1.86
N GLY A 62 -17.08 3.69 -1.10
CA GLY A 62 -15.75 3.68 -0.49
C GLY A 62 -15.71 4.47 0.81
N LEU A 63 -14.85 4.02 1.72
CA LEU A 63 -14.66 4.58 3.05
C LEU A 63 -13.17 4.65 3.37
N ILE A 64 -12.75 5.74 3.99
CA ILE A 64 -11.38 5.91 4.48
C ILE A 64 -11.46 6.10 5.99
N ILE A 65 -10.67 5.34 6.73
CA ILE A 65 -10.48 5.50 8.17
C ILE A 65 -9.08 6.09 8.36
N GLY A 66 -9.03 7.31 8.91
CA GLY A 66 -7.82 7.97 9.39
C GLY A 66 -7.51 7.55 10.82
N MET A 67 -7.10 8.48 11.67
CA MET A 67 -6.77 8.23 13.08
C MET A 67 -8.01 7.71 13.85
N TRP A 68 -7.84 6.66 14.67
CA TRP A 68 -8.92 6.05 15.48
C TRP A 68 -8.78 6.26 17.00
N ASP A 69 -7.57 6.16 17.52
CA ASP A 69 -7.05 6.54 18.84
C ASP A 69 -5.64 5.92 18.86
N CYS A 70 -4.58 6.68 19.12
CA CYS A 70 -3.23 6.13 19.05
C CYS A 70 -2.91 5.17 20.20
N GLU A 71 -3.74 5.10 21.24
CA GLU A 71 -3.56 4.17 22.36
C GLU A 71 -4.24 2.81 22.12
N GLU A 72 -5.00 2.66 21.03
CA GLU A 72 -5.71 1.42 20.68
C GLU A 72 -5.36 0.92 19.27
N SER A 73 -5.25 -0.40 19.13
CA SER A 73 -5.24 -1.04 17.82
C SER A 73 -6.53 -0.80 17.03
N SER A 74 -6.45 -0.98 15.71
CA SER A 74 -7.63 -0.91 14.81
C SER A 74 -8.74 -1.95 15.06
N GLN A 75 -8.57 -2.89 16.02
CA GLN A 75 -9.50 -4.00 16.26
C GLN A 75 -10.95 -3.54 16.46
N ASN A 76 -11.17 -2.47 17.23
CA ASN A 76 -12.50 -1.94 17.50
C ASN A 76 -13.17 -1.39 16.21
N VAL A 77 -12.37 -0.76 15.32
CA VAL A 77 -12.84 -0.30 14.01
C VAL A 77 -13.20 -1.49 13.13
N VAL A 78 -12.33 -2.50 13.07
CA VAL A 78 -12.56 -3.72 12.27
C VAL A 78 -13.81 -4.45 12.71
N ASP A 79 -13.96 -4.70 14.01
CA ASP A 79 -15.14 -5.36 14.59
C ASP A 79 -16.42 -4.59 14.28
N PHE A 80 -16.38 -3.25 14.39
CA PHE A 80 -17.51 -2.43 14.04
C PHE A 80 -17.89 -2.59 12.56
N LEU A 81 -16.93 -2.47 11.64
CA LEU A 81 -17.17 -2.58 10.20
C LEU A 81 -17.71 -3.95 9.84
N VAL A 82 -17.22 -5.04 10.42
CA VAL A 82 -17.73 -6.40 10.19
C VAL A 82 -19.19 -6.51 10.63
N ASN A 83 -19.50 -6.04 11.84
CA ASN A 83 -20.86 -6.07 12.40
C ASN A 83 -21.84 -5.19 11.63
N ALA A 84 -21.36 -4.08 11.06
CA ALA A 84 -22.16 -3.13 10.28
C ALA A 84 -22.24 -3.46 8.78
N SER A 85 -21.60 -4.53 8.31
CA SER A 85 -21.50 -4.87 6.88
C SER A 85 -22.83 -4.83 6.10
N GLN A 86 -23.93 -5.29 6.71
CA GLN A 86 -25.26 -5.26 6.08
C GLN A 86 -25.83 -3.85 5.85
N LYS A 87 -25.32 -2.84 6.57
CA LYS A 87 -25.66 -1.42 6.40
C LYS A 87 -24.82 -0.75 5.31
N LEU A 88 -23.72 -1.37 4.91
CA LEU A 88 -22.77 -0.88 3.91
C LEU A 88 -22.66 -1.83 2.69
N PRO A 89 -23.78 -2.30 2.09
CA PRO A 89 -23.74 -3.31 1.03
C PRO A 89 -23.07 -2.85 -0.27
N SER A 90 -22.93 -1.54 -0.48
CA SER A 90 -22.25 -0.98 -1.67
C SER A 90 -20.75 -0.78 -1.45
N LEU A 91 -20.22 -1.00 -0.24
CA LEU A 91 -18.81 -0.76 0.05
C LEU A 91 -17.93 -1.68 -0.78
N SER A 92 -17.18 -1.08 -1.68
CA SER A 92 -16.29 -1.72 -2.65
C SER A 92 -14.83 -1.27 -2.49
N ALA A 93 -14.58 -0.25 -1.68
CA ALA A 93 -13.23 0.26 -1.42
C ALA A 93 -13.07 0.64 0.04
N LEU A 94 -11.99 0.19 0.66
CA LEU A 94 -11.65 0.53 2.04
C LEU A 94 -10.18 0.90 2.12
N PHE A 95 -9.91 2.05 2.72
CA PHE A 95 -8.56 2.40 3.19
C PHE A 95 -8.60 2.50 4.71
N LEU A 96 -7.90 1.59 5.38
CA LEU A 96 -7.72 1.60 6.82
C LEU A 96 -6.33 2.15 7.17
N GLY A 97 -6.30 3.28 7.88
CA GLY A 97 -5.07 3.88 8.39
C GLY A 97 -4.54 5.01 7.53
N ASP A 98 -5.39 5.84 6.91
CA ASP A 98 -4.93 7.08 6.26
C ASP A 98 -4.47 8.11 7.31
N ILE A 99 -3.39 7.77 8.00
CA ILE A 99 -2.71 8.47 9.07
C ILE A 99 -1.37 8.90 8.50
N THR A 100 -1.08 10.19 8.58
CA THR A 100 0.15 10.79 8.07
C THR A 100 1.24 10.75 9.13
N GLY A 101 2.51 10.89 8.69
CA GLY A 101 3.64 10.94 9.62
C GLY A 101 3.58 12.09 10.64
N ASP A 102 2.82 13.16 10.36
CA ASP A 102 2.58 14.26 11.30
C ASP A 102 1.55 13.88 12.39
N GLU A 103 0.66 12.91 12.11
CA GLU A 103 -0.36 12.43 13.05
C GLU A 103 0.17 11.27 13.91
N ASN A 104 0.83 10.29 13.28
CA ASN A 104 1.53 9.19 13.96
C ASN A 104 2.59 8.58 13.02
N GLU A 105 3.70 8.15 13.60
CA GLU A 105 4.75 7.40 12.89
C GLU A 105 4.16 6.08 12.34
N ILE A 106 4.52 5.69 11.11
CA ILE A 106 3.88 4.54 10.44
C ILE A 106 4.15 3.22 11.19
N SER A 107 5.30 3.12 11.83
CA SER A 107 5.71 1.99 12.65
C SER A 107 4.93 1.89 13.97
N TRP A 108 4.30 2.98 14.41
CA TRP A 108 3.48 3.07 15.62
C TRP A 108 1.98 2.90 15.35
N ILE A 109 1.58 2.74 14.08
CA ILE A 109 0.18 2.48 13.75
C ILE A 109 -0.15 1.01 14.07
N GLU A 110 -0.84 0.82 15.19
CA GLU A 110 -1.35 -0.49 15.63
C GLU A 110 -2.56 -0.93 14.78
N GLN A 111 -2.31 -1.91 13.92
CA GLN A 111 -3.31 -2.66 13.16
C GLN A 111 -3.85 -3.86 13.98
N SER A 112 -4.68 -4.68 13.35
CA SER A 112 -5.26 -5.88 13.96
C SER A 112 -5.43 -7.00 12.93
N ASP A 113 -6.20 -8.04 13.28
CA ASP A 113 -6.63 -9.05 12.30
C ASP A 113 -7.67 -8.48 11.34
N LEU A 114 -7.27 -8.29 10.09
CA LEU A 114 -8.07 -7.73 9.01
C LEU A 114 -8.79 -8.80 8.18
N SER A 115 -8.48 -10.08 8.41
CA SER A 115 -9.08 -11.19 7.65
C SER A 115 -10.62 -11.24 7.66
N PRO A 116 -11.33 -10.83 8.75
CA PRO A 116 -12.79 -10.81 8.74
C PRO A 116 -13.39 -9.83 7.72
N LEU A 117 -12.68 -8.77 7.34
CA LEU A 117 -13.18 -7.74 6.42
C LEU A 117 -13.49 -8.31 5.03
N LEU A 118 -12.62 -9.19 4.51
CA LEU A 118 -12.83 -9.80 3.19
C LEU A 118 -14.09 -10.68 3.16
N THR A 119 -14.40 -11.35 4.26
CA THR A 119 -15.63 -12.16 4.36
C THR A 119 -16.86 -11.28 4.52
N ALA A 120 -16.75 -10.18 5.29
CA ALA A 120 -17.84 -9.26 5.55
C ALA A 120 -18.25 -8.44 4.30
N TYR A 121 -17.31 -8.16 3.40
CA TYR A 121 -17.52 -7.31 2.23
C TYR A 121 -17.28 -8.04 0.90
N PRO A 122 -18.21 -8.90 0.44
CA PRO A 122 -18.04 -9.69 -0.78
C PRO A 122 -18.00 -8.88 -2.09
N GLN A 123 -18.26 -7.56 -2.03
CA GLN A 123 -18.16 -6.63 -3.15
C GLN A 123 -16.86 -5.83 -3.15
N LEU A 124 -15.94 -6.07 -2.20
CA LEU A 124 -14.69 -5.34 -2.07
C LEU A 124 -13.79 -5.53 -3.29
N GLU A 125 -13.46 -4.43 -3.96
CA GLU A 125 -12.56 -4.39 -5.10
C GLU A 125 -11.22 -3.74 -4.75
N HIS A 126 -11.18 -2.87 -3.74
CA HIS A 126 -9.97 -2.14 -3.33
C HIS A 126 -9.78 -2.19 -1.81
N LEU A 127 -8.63 -2.70 -1.37
CA LEU A 127 -8.22 -2.68 0.04
C LEU A 127 -6.84 -2.04 0.13
N GLN A 128 -6.76 -0.95 0.89
CA GLN A 128 -5.52 -0.26 1.22
C GLN A 128 -5.38 -0.23 2.74
N ILE A 129 -4.17 -0.51 3.22
CA ILE A 129 -3.83 -0.63 4.63
C ILE A 129 -2.54 0.15 4.85
N ARG A 130 -2.49 0.93 5.93
CA ARG A 130 -1.25 1.56 6.39
C ARG A 130 -1.02 1.30 7.87
N GLY A 131 0.19 0.85 8.21
CA GLY A 131 0.57 0.46 9.57
C GLY A 131 0.88 -1.03 9.68
N ASN A 132 1.79 -1.37 10.59
CA ASN A 132 2.38 -2.70 10.68
C ASN A 132 2.04 -3.46 11.97
N ASP A 133 2.10 -2.79 13.12
CA ASP A 133 2.06 -3.50 14.40
C ASP A 133 0.72 -4.22 14.59
N GLY A 134 0.74 -5.46 15.05
CA GLY A 134 -0.48 -6.28 15.17
C GLY A 134 -1.18 -6.68 13.86
N LEU A 135 -0.67 -6.26 12.68
CA LEU A 135 -1.31 -6.55 11.38
C LEU A 135 -1.36 -8.07 11.12
N VAL A 136 -2.55 -8.57 10.80
CA VAL A 136 -2.75 -9.93 10.26
C VAL A 136 -3.66 -9.85 9.04
N LEU A 137 -3.20 -10.35 7.88
CA LEU A 137 -4.00 -10.42 6.65
C LEU A 137 -4.81 -11.73 6.58
N GLY A 138 -4.28 -12.79 7.21
CA GLY A 138 -4.92 -14.10 7.31
C GLY A 138 -5.13 -14.78 5.96
N GLU A 139 -6.23 -15.53 5.80
CA GLU A 139 -6.56 -16.18 4.53
C GLU A 139 -7.11 -15.16 3.52
N LEU A 140 -6.22 -14.60 2.69
CA LEU A 140 -6.55 -13.67 1.63
C LEU A 140 -7.29 -14.37 0.48
N LYS A 141 -8.59 -14.57 0.64
CA LYS A 141 -9.46 -15.16 -0.38
C LYS A 141 -10.62 -14.22 -0.70
N HIS A 142 -10.67 -13.74 -1.94
CA HIS A 142 -11.72 -12.82 -2.38
C HIS A 142 -11.95 -12.90 -3.89
N ASP A 143 -13.22 -13.03 -4.31
CA ASP A 143 -13.58 -13.23 -5.72
C ASP A 143 -13.47 -11.96 -6.57
N ARG A 144 -13.41 -10.78 -5.93
CA ARG A 144 -13.53 -9.48 -6.61
C ARG A 144 -12.42 -8.48 -6.31
N LEU A 145 -11.51 -8.80 -5.39
CA LEU A 145 -10.46 -7.85 -5.02
C LEU A 145 -9.53 -7.64 -6.21
N LYS A 146 -9.40 -6.38 -6.64
CA LYS A 146 -8.57 -5.94 -7.77
C LYS A 146 -7.33 -5.18 -7.31
N THR A 147 -7.41 -4.52 -6.16
CA THR A 147 -6.31 -3.75 -5.60
C THR A 147 -6.07 -4.15 -4.16
N LEU A 148 -4.82 -4.49 -3.86
CA LEU A 148 -4.30 -4.67 -2.51
C LEU A 148 -3.04 -3.80 -2.36
N ILE A 149 -3.06 -2.89 -1.40
CA ILE A 149 -1.94 -2.02 -1.06
C ILE A 149 -1.69 -2.15 0.45
N VAL A 150 -0.45 -2.46 0.82
CA VAL A 150 -0.01 -2.57 2.22
C VAL A 150 1.19 -1.67 2.41
N GLU A 151 0.99 -0.58 3.15
CA GLU A 151 1.98 0.46 3.44
C GLU A 151 2.49 0.27 4.87
N THR A 152 3.78 0.00 5.04
CA THR A 152 4.39 -0.26 6.35
C THR A 152 5.82 0.22 6.37
N GLY A 153 6.31 0.63 7.54
CA GLY A 153 7.74 0.87 7.78
C GLY A 153 8.59 -0.40 7.81
N GLY A 154 7.98 -1.59 7.87
CA GLY A 154 8.68 -2.89 7.92
C GLY A 154 7.72 -4.08 7.81
N LEU A 155 7.43 -4.55 6.59
CA LEU A 155 6.47 -5.64 6.38
C LEU A 155 7.08 -7.00 6.71
N SER A 156 6.52 -7.67 7.72
CA SER A 156 7.01 -8.99 8.12
C SER A 156 6.83 -10.05 7.02
N VAL A 157 7.73 -11.01 6.99
CA VAL A 157 7.74 -12.12 6.05
C VAL A 157 6.49 -12.99 6.17
N GLU A 158 5.87 -13.07 7.35
CA GLU A 158 4.59 -13.74 7.54
C GLU A 158 3.49 -13.07 6.69
N ARG A 159 3.43 -11.74 6.67
CA ARG A 159 2.45 -10.99 5.85
C ARG A 159 2.71 -11.21 4.36
N VAL A 160 3.97 -11.19 3.94
CA VAL A 160 4.34 -11.51 2.54
C VAL A 160 3.94 -12.96 2.18
N ARG A 161 4.12 -13.91 3.10
CA ARG A 161 3.71 -15.31 2.90
C ARG A 161 2.20 -15.48 2.83
N GLU A 162 1.43 -14.71 3.60
CA GLU A 162 -0.04 -14.64 3.50
C GLU A 162 -0.45 -14.17 2.09
N VAL A 163 0.18 -13.12 1.56
CA VAL A 163 -0.04 -12.66 0.18
C VAL A 163 0.35 -13.73 -0.84
N CYS A 164 1.48 -14.42 -0.64
CA CYS A 164 1.93 -15.51 -1.52
C CYS A 164 1.01 -16.74 -1.52
N GLN A 165 0.12 -16.88 -0.53
CA GLN A 165 -0.88 -17.95 -0.42
C GLN A 165 -2.29 -17.50 -0.85
N ALA A 166 -2.43 -16.25 -1.27
CA ALA A 166 -3.71 -15.63 -1.53
C ALA A 166 -4.44 -16.24 -2.75
N GLN A 167 -5.77 -16.29 -2.65
CA GLN A 167 -6.69 -16.66 -3.72
C GLN A 167 -7.44 -15.41 -4.19
N LEU A 168 -6.75 -14.59 -4.98
CA LEU A 168 -7.24 -13.30 -5.50
C LEU A 168 -7.24 -13.32 -7.04
N PRO A 169 -8.17 -14.04 -7.69
CA PRO A 169 -8.14 -14.27 -9.14
C PRO A 169 -8.33 -12.99 -9.96
N GLN A 170 -8.90 -11.93 -9.37
CA GLN A 170 -9.13 -10.65 -10.03
C GLN A 170 -8.07 -9.60 -9.70
N LEU A 171 -7.01 -9.94 -8.95
CA LEU A 171 -6.01 -8.96 -8.54
C LEU A 171 -5.28 -8.38 -9.76
N GLU A 172 -5.38 -7.06 -9.92
CA GLU A 172 -4.75 -6.30 -11.00
C GLU A 172 -3.63 -5.39 -10.47
N HIS A 173 -3.70 -4.99 -9.21
CA HIS A 173 -2.76 -4.09 -8.56
C HIS A 173 -2.34 -4.65 -7.20
N LEU A 174 -1.05 -4.91 -7.05
CA LEU A 174 -0.43 -5.29 -5.78
C LEU A 174 0.68 -4.30 -5.45
N GLU A 175 0.63 -3.74 -4.26
CA GLU A 175 1.67 -2.87 -3.71
C GLU A 175 2.02 -3.30 -2.29
N LEU A 176 3.30 -3.57 -2.05
CA LEU A 176 3.85 -3.93 -0.74
C LEU A 176 5.02 -3.00 -0.44
N TRP A 177 4.96 -2.29 0.68
CA TRP A 177 6.08 -1.52 1.22
C TRP A 177 6.83 -2.43 2.17
N LEU A 178 8.03 -2.86 1.78
CA LEU A 178 8.72 -3.94 2.51
C LEU A 178 9.44 -3.41 3.76
N GLY A 179 9.78 -2.13 3.75
CA GLY A 179 10.36 -1.39 4.85
C GLY A 179 11.77 -1.84 5.23
N ASP A 180 12.06 -1.57 6.51
CA ASP A 180 13.34 -1.77 7.18
C ASP A 180 13.22 -2.79 8.32
N ASP A 181 14.32 -3.47 8.63
CA ASP A 181 14.35 -4.54 9.63
C ASP A 181 14.21 -4.04 11.07
N ASN A 182 14.58 -2.78 11.34
CA ASN A 182 14.37 -2.14 12.63
C ASN A 182 12.88 -1.97 12.97
N TYR A 183 12.00 -1.94 11.95
CA TYR A 183 10.55 -1.76 12.10
C TYR A 183 9.74 -3.02 11.71
N GLY A 184 10.41 -4.17 11.62
CA GLY A 184 9.78 -5.48 11.45
C GLY A 184 9.91 -6.10 10.05
N GLY A 185 10.57 -5.43 9.11
CA GLY A 185 10.78 -5.94 7.75
C GLY A 185 11.88 -7.00 7.70
N ASP A 186 11.52 -8.26 7.44
CA ASP A 186 12.49 -9.37 7.34
C ASP A 186 12.33 -10.19 6.04
N THR A 187 11.65 -9.61 5.05
CA THR A 187 11.39 -10.24 3.75
C THR A 187 12.66 -10.42 2.93
N THR A 188 12.87 -11.62 2.39
CA THR A 188 13.93 -11.91 1.43
C THR A 188 13.40 -11.99 -0.01
N VAL A 189 14.30 -11.96 -0.99
CA VAL A 189 13.95 -12.16 -2.41
C VAL A 189 13.27 -13.51 -2.64
N GLU A 190 13.68 -14.55 -1.89
CA GLU A 190 13.12 -15.89 -1.98
C GLU A 190 11.65 -15.93 -1.57
N ASP A 191 11.24 -15.14 -0.57
CA ASP A 191 9.86 -15.06 -0.11
C ASP A 191 8.93 -14.43 -1.17
N LEU A 192 9.49 -13.59 -2.06
CA LEU A 192 8.79 -12.95 -3.17
C LEU A 192 8.64 -13.85 -4.41
N ALA A 193 9.32 -15.00 -4.46
CA ALA A 193 9.35 -15.87 -5.63
C ALA A 193 7.97 -16.27 -6.18
N PRO A 194 6.93 -16.57 -5.36
CA PRO A 194 5.58 -16.85 -5.85
C PRO A 194 4.97 -15.68 -6.64
N ILE A 195 5.14 -14.44 -6.16
CA ILE A 195 4.67 -13.23 -6.85
C ILE A 195 5.45 -13.03 -8.15
N LEU A 196 6.78 -13.11 -8.08
CA LEU A 196 7.69 -12.92 -9.22
C LEU A 196 7.52 -13.97 -10.33
N SER A 197 6.95 -15.14 -10.00
CA SER A 197 6.64 -16.18 -10.98
C SER A 197 5.60 -15.75 -12.03
N GLY A 198 4.79 -14.72 -11.73
CA GLY A 198 3.66 -14.28 -12.55
C GLY A 198 2.46 -15.24 -12.56
N LYS A 199 2.53 -16.38 -11.87
CA LYS A 199 1.46 -17.40 -11.89
C LYS A 199 0.39 -17.18 -10.82
N LEU A 200 0.75 -16.54 -9.71
CA LEU A 200 -0.12 -16.38 -8.55
C LEU A 200 -1.30 -15.45 -8.87
N PHE A 201 -1.04 -14.34 -9.54
CA PHE A 201 -2.03 -13.32 -9.91
C PHE A 201 -2.07 -13.18 -11.45
N PRO A 202 -2.95 -13.92 -12.15
CA PRO A 202 -2.93 -13.99 -13.61
C PRO A 202 -3.37 -12.69 -14.31
N ASN A 203 -4.05 -11.79 -13.58
CA ASN A 203 -4.54 -10.51 -14.09
C ASN A 203 -3.68 -9.32 -13.62
N LEU A 204 -2.55 -9.56 -12.97
CA LEU A 204 -1.72 -8.50 -12.39
C LEU A 204 -1.15 -7.59 -13.49
N LYS A 205 -1.39 -6.29 -13.34
CA LYS A 205 -0.94 -5.21 -14.23
C LYS A 205 0.02 -4.27 -13.52
N TYR A 206 -0.08 -4.12 -12.20
CA TYR A 206 0.78 -3.28 -11.38
C TYR A 206 1.41 -4.13 -10.28
N LEU A 207 2.73 -4.08 -10.18
CA LEU A 207 3.49 -4.65 -9.08
C LEU A 207 4.38 -3.57 -8.47
N GLY A 208 4.05 -3.17 -7.24
CA GLY A 208 4.89 -2.34 -6.39
C GLY A 208 5.56 -3.17 -5.31
N LEU A 209 6.89 -3.16 -5.30
CA LEU A 209 7.73 -3.67 -4.21
C LEU A 209 8.55 -2.49 -3.72
N ARG A 210 7.87 -1.61 -2.99
CA ARG A 210 8.31 -0.27 -2.68
C ARG A 210 9.05 -0.24 -1.35
N ASP A 211 9.72 0.88 -1.11
CA ASP A 211 10.18 1.30 0.21
C ASP A 211 10.97 0.18 0.90
N SER A 212 12.02 -0.30 0.25
CA SER A 212 12.71 -1.53 0.67
C SER A 212 14.21 -1.32 0.83
N CYS A 213 14.74 -1.81 1.97
CA CYS A 213 16.18 -1.82 2.25
C CYS A 213 16.96 -2.86 1.43
N ILE A 214 16.29 -3.69 0.62
CA ILE A 214 16.92 -4.67 -0.27
C ILE A 214 16.60 -4.40 -1.76
N ALA A 215 16.37 -3.14 -2.12
CA ALA A 215 15.89 -2.75 -3.44
C ALA A 215 16.80 -3.24 -4.60
N ASP A 216 18.12 -3.20 -4.45
CA ASP A 216 19.06 -3.72 -5.45
C ASP A 216 18.90 -5.25 -5.68
N SER A 217 18.65 -6.00 -4.61
CA SER A 217 18.43 -7.45 -4.67
C SER A 217 17.09 -7.77 -5.34
N ILE A 218 16.05 -7.01 -5.00
CA ILE A 218 14.72 -7.13 -5.63
C ILE A 218 14.82 -6.79 -7.12
N ALA A 219 15.43 -5.67 -7.49
CA ALA A 219 15.63 -5.26 -8.88
C ALA A 219 16.36 -6.35 -9.68
N THR A 220 17.40 -6.95 -9.09
CA THR A 220 18.16 -8.06 -9.70
C THR A 220 17.30 -9.30 -9.96
N ALA A 221 16.40 -9.63 -9.04
CA ALA A 221 15.48 -10.75 -9.18
C ALA A 221 14.37 -10.47 -10.20
N VAL A 222 13.73 -9.31 -10.08
CA VAL A 222 12.65 -8.84 -10.96
C VAL A 222 13.12 -8.74 -12.40
N ALA A 223 14.34 -8.27 -12.66
CA ALA A 223 14.93 -8.20 -14.00
C ALA A 223 14.89 -9.53 -14.78
N LYS A 224 14.82 -10.67 -14.08
CA LYS A 224 14.76 -12.02 -14.64
C LYS A 224 13.38 -12.68 -14.47
N ALA A 225 12.45 -12.01 -13.80
CA ALA A 225 11.21 -12.59 -13.35
C ALA A 225 10.17 -12.67 -14.48
N PRO A 226 9.45 -13.81 -14.63
CA PRO A 226 8.39 -13.95 -15.62
C PRO A 226 7.24 -12.95 -15.47
N VAL A 227 7.01 -12.41 -14.25
CA VAL A 227 5.98 -11.40 -14.01
C VAL A 227 6.11 -10.16 -14.91
N LEU A 228 7.33 -9.81 -15.34
CA LEU A 228 7.56 -8.69 -16.28
C LEU A 228 6.88 -8.88 -17.64
N GLN A 229 6.52 -10.11 -18.02
CA GLN A 229 5.83 -10.38 -19.28
C GLN A 229 4.35 -9.99 -19.25
N GLN A 230 3.75 -9.89 -18.05
CA GLN A 230 2.32 -9.59 -17.90
C GLN A 230 2.05 -8.18 -17.37
N ILE A 231 2.86 -7.68 -16.43
CA ILE A 231 2.62 -6.38 -15.81
C ILE A 231 2.88 -5.24 -16.80
N LYS A 232 2.25 -4.10 -16.51
CA LYS A 232 2.40 -2.83 -17.24
C LYS A 232 3.18 -1.81 -16.43
N VAL A 233 3.12 -1.90 -15.11
CA VAL A 233 3.85 -1.03 -14.21
C VAL A 233 4.65 -1.88 -13.25
N LEU A 234 5.96 -1.63 -13.21
CA LEU A 234 6.82 -2.05 -12.12
C LEU A 234 7.17 -0.81 -11.32
N ASP A 235 6.95 -0.89 -10.01
CA ASP A 235 7.28 0.17 -9.08
C ASP A 235 8.25 -0.37 -8.01
N LEU A 236 9.46 0.19 -8.00
CA LEU A 236 10.52 -0.07 -7.02
C LEU A 236 10.92 1.23 -6.31
N SER A 237 10.01 2.22 -6.28
CA SER A 237 10.23 3.52 -5.67
C SER A 237 10.39 3.43 -4.15
N LEU A 238 10.86 4.53 -3.55
CA LEU A 238 11.02 4.70 -2.10
C LEU A 238 12.09 3.82 -1.46
N GLY A 239 12.74 2.95 -2.23
CA GLY A 239 13.78 2.05 -1.72
C GLY A 239 15.20 2.62 -1.84
N ASN A 240 16.17 1.85 -1.36
CA ASN A 240 17.59 2.20 -1.44
C ASN A 240 18.28 1.79 -2.77
N LEU A 241 17.52 1.81 -3.87
CA LEU A 241 17.95 1.31 -5.19
C LEU A 241 19.15 2.08 -5.73
N GLY A 242 20.23 1.39 -6.08
CA GLY A 242 21.45 2.01 -6.60
C GLY A 242 21.94 1.41 -7.91
N ASP A 243 23.25 1.46 -8.10
CA ASP A 243 23.96 1.05 -9.32
C ASP A 243 23.78 -0.44 -9.65
N VAL A 244 23.83 -1.32 -8.65
CA VAL A 244 23.67 -2.78 -8.84
C VAL A 244 22.28 -3.10 -9.39
N GLY A 245 21.23 -2.58 -8.77
CA GLY A 245 19.85 -2.79 -9.21
C GLY A 245 19.58 -2.12 -10.56
N ALA A 246 20.07 -0.90 -10.76
CA ALA A 246 19.96 -0.19 -12.04
C ALA A 246 20.61 -0.97 -13.19
N ALA A 247 21.83 -1.47 -13.00
CA ALA A 247 22.53 -2.28 -13.97
C ALA A 247 21.76 -3.57 -14.32
N ALA A 248 21.19 -4.23 -13.30
CA ALA A 248 20.40 -5.45 -13.51
C ALA A 248 19.12 -5.18 -14.31
N LEU A 249 18.39 -4.10 -14.00
CA LEU A 249 17.19 -3.69 -14.74
C LEU A 249 17.52 -3.38 -16.19
N LEU A 250 18.53 -2.55 -16.46
CA LEU A 250 18.95 -2.17 -17.81
C LEU A 250 19.46 -3.35 -18.65
N ALA A 251 19.98 -4.38 -18.01
CA ALA A 251 20.37 -5.63 -18.67
C ALA A 251 19.18 -6.51 -19.07
N SER A 252 17.99 -6.27 -18.50
CA SER A 252 16.78 -7.03 -18.84
C SER A 252 16.16 -6.51 -20.14
N PRO A 253 15.91 -7.37 -21.14
CA PRO A 253 15.13 -6.95 -22.30
C PRO A 253 13.65 -6.77 -21.97
N LEU A 254 13.16 -7.36 -20.86
CA LEU A 254 11.74 -7.39 -20.52
C LEU A 254 11.23 -6.06 -19.98
N ILE A 255 12.08 -5.23 -19.37
CA ILE A 255 11.66 -3.94 -18.81
C ILE A 255 11.13 -2.99 -19.90
N LYS A 256 11.57 -3.15 -21.15
CA LYS A 256 11.10 -2.36 -22.31
C LYS A 256 9.65 -2.67 -22.71
N HIS A 257 9.04 -3.70 -22.14
CA HIS A 257 7.63 -4.03 -22.36
C HIS A 257 6.69 -3.35 -21.34
N LEU A 258 7.25 -2.75 -20.29
CA LEU A 258 6.51 -1.97 -19.33
C LEU A 258 5.96 -0.70 -19.99
N ALA A 259 4.78 -0.28 -19.54
CA ALA A 259 4.27 1.05 -19.83
C ALA A 259 4.94 2.10 -18.93
N LYS A 260 5.16 1.75 -17.65
CA LYS A 260 5.85 2.59 -16.67
C LYS A 260 6.83 1.78 -15.82
N LEU A 261 8.00 2.35 -15.56
CA LEU A 261 8.96 1.90 -14.54
C LEU A 261 9.12 3.03 -13.53
N ASP A 262 8.62 2.84 -12.31
CA ASP A 262 8.73 3.83 -11.25
C ASP A 262 9.91 3.53 -10.34
N LEU A 263 10.89 4.42 -10.35
CA LEU A 263 12.10 4.38 -9.52
C LEU A 263 12.23 5.68 -8.71
N ASN A 264 11.13 6.40 -8.45
CA ASN A 264 11.16 7.61 -7.62
C ASN A 264 11.81 7.33 -6.26
N HIS A 265 12.58 8.26 -5.72
CA HIS A 265 13.37 8.10 -4.49
C HIS A 265 14.38 6.96 -4.62
N HIS A 266 15.59 7.33 -5.08
CA HIS A 266 16.63 6.37 -5.46
C HIS A 266 18.05 6.91 -5.22
N TYR A 267 19.03 6.03 -5.32
CA TYR A 267 20.47 6.32 -5.27
C TYR A 267 21.19 5.94 -6.58
N ILE A 268 20.45 5.88 -7.70
CA ILE A 268 20.96 5.49 -9.02
C ILE A 268 21.91 6.57 -9.56
N PRO A 269 23.17 6.24 -9.90
CA PRO A 269 24.09 7.21 -10.48
C PRO A 269 23.64 7.74 -11.85
N GLU A 270 24.01 8.98 -12.15
CA GLU A 270 23.66 9.69 -13.39
C GLU A 270 23.91 8.88 -14.68
N GLU A 271 25.00 8.14 -14.74
CA GLU A 271 25.36 7.32 -15.90
C GLU A 271 24.36 6.20 -16.23
N PHE A 272 23.57 5.75 -15.25
CA PHE A 272 22.50 4.80 -15.46
C PHE A 272 21.18 5.50 -15.76
N ARG A 273 20.90 6.65 -15.14
CA ARG A 273 19.70 7.45 -15.39
C ARG A 273 19.56 7.85 -16.85
N SER A 274 20.62 8.37 -17.45
CA SER A 274 20.63 8.69 -18.89
C SER A 274 20.24 7.49 -19.77
N LYS A 275 20.63 6.27 -19.38
CA LYS A 275 20.29 5.04 -20.13
C LYS A 275 18.83 4.64 -19.98
N PHE A 276 18.22 4.89 -18.81
CA PHE A 276 16.79 4.66 -18.59
C PHE A 276 15.94 5.59 -19.45
N GLU A 277 16.32 6.86 -19.58
CA GLU A 277 15.65 7.83 -20.46
C GLU A 277 15.66 7.40 -21.95
N GLU A 278 16.72 6.69 -22.36
CA GLU A 278 16.85 6.14 -23.73
C GLU A 278 16.00 4.88 -23.99
N LEU A 279 15.32 4.31 -22.98
CA LEU A 279 14.54 3.07 -23.15
C LEU A 279 13.26 3.26 -23.97
N GLY A 280 12.73 4.48 -24.05
CA GLY A 280 11.49 4.80 -24.76
C GLY A 280 10.21 4.34 -24.05
N ILE A 281 10.27 4.11 -22.73
CA ILE A 281 9.13 3.87 -21.85
C ILE A 281 8.99 5.04 -20.86
N ASP A 282 7.88 5.13 -20.15
CA ASP A 282 7.73 6.09 -19.04
C ASP A 282 8.60 5.62 -17.87
N VAL A 283 9.62 6.40 -17.49
CA VAL A 283 10.48 6.10 -16.34
C VAL A 283 10.43 7.28 -15.38
N ASP A 284 10.06 7.02 -14.13
CA ASP A 284 10.14 8.01 -13.07
C ASP A 284 11.47 7.84 -12.33
N LEU A 285 12.34 8.85 -12.44
CA LEU A 285 13.64 8.96 -11.76
C LEU A 285 13.69 10.24 -10.91
N SER A 286 12.52 10.71 -10.47
CA SER A 286 12.45 11.89 -9.60
C SER A 286 12.92 11.56 -8.19
N ASP A 287 13.27 12.59 -7.41
CA ASP A 287 13.71 12.47 -6.01
C ASP A 287 15.02 11.66 -5.85
N GLU A 288 16.06 12.01 -6.61
CA GLU A 288 17.41 11.50 -6.37
C GLU A 288 17.89 11.81 -4.95
N GLN A 289 18.43 10.80 -4.28
CA GLN A 289 19.04 10.90 -2.95
C GLN A 289 20.57 10.83 -3.03
N GLU A 290 21.24 11.44 -2.06
CA GLU A 290 22.69 11.35 -1.87
C GLU A 290 23.01 10.27 -0.84
N VAL A 291 24.05 9.47 -1.10
CA VAL A 291 24.55 8.47 -0.15
C VAL A 291 25.13 9.19 1.07
N ASP A 292 24.73 8.76 2.27
CA ASP A 292 25.29 9.28 3.50
C ASP A 292 26.59 8.53 3.84
N GLU A 293 27.65 9.27 4.14
CA GLU A 293 28.96 8.73 4.50
C GLU A 293 29.24 8.98 5.99
N ASP A 294 29.34 7.92 6.79
CA ASP A 294 29.76 7.99 8.20
C ASP A 294 30.86 6.95 8.49
N ASP A 295 31.95 7.40 9.12
CA ASP A 295 33.12 6.56 9.47
C ASP A 295 33.62 5.59 8.36
N ASP A 296 33.72 6.07 7.12
CA ASP A 296 34.12 5.31 5.91
C ASP A 296 33.09 4.23 5.46
N GLU A 297 31.86 4.26 5.98
CA GLU A 297 30.73 3.42 5.55
C GLU A 297 29.68 4.24 4.80
N GLU A 298 29.15 3.67 3.72
CA GLU A 298 28.11 4.28 2.89
C GLU A 298 26.72 3.76 3.29
N TYR A 299 25.80 4.67 3.58
CA TYR A 299 24.43 4.41 3.99
C TYR A 299 23.43 4.94 2.97
N ARG A 300 22.40 4.14 2.70
CA ARG A 300 21.27 4.51 1.86
C ARG A 300 19.98 4.23 2.62
N TYR A 301 19.14 5.24 2.73
CA TYR A 301 17.89 5.18 3.47
C TYR A 301 16.71 4.93 2.53
N ILE A 302 15.67 4.33 3.06
CA ILE A 302 14.37 4.27 2.39
C ILE A 302 13.57 5.53 2.71
N ALA A 303 12.53 5.82 1.93
CA ALA A 303 11.79 7.06 2.09
C ALA A 303 10.94 7.09 3.36
N VAL A 304 10.47 5.92 3.81
CA VAL A 304 9.61 5.76 4.97
C VAL A 304 10.10 4.57 5.79
N SER A 305 10.43 4.77 7.06
CA SER A 305 10.88 3.69 7.94
C SER A 305 10.17 3.74 9.29
N GLU A 306 10.27 4.89 9.97
CA GLU A 306 9.62 5.16 11.25
C GLU A 306 8.21 5.71 11.09
#